data_AF-A0A1G2ZN93-F1
#
_entry.id   AF-A0A1G2ZN93-F1
#
_cell.length_a   1.000
_cell.length_b   1.000
_cell.length_c   1.000
_cell.angle_alpha   90.00
_cell.angle_beta   90.00
_cell.angle_gamma   90.00
#
_symmetry.space_group_name_H-M   'P 1'
#
loop_
_entity.id
_entity.type
_entity.pdbx_description
1 polymer ?
#
loop_
_entity_poly.entity_id
_entity_poly.type
_entity_poly.pdbx_seq_one_letter_code
_entity_poly.pdbx_strand_id
1 'polypeptide(L)'
;MTGRERVLAVLDGHPADCIPLDIGGTDCSSIHVIAYKRLRQRMGLPDGPIELGCLIQLVAQNDRDVMDALGVDVEALWFASQRTKTWKTPFGVELIVPERFDVE
;
A
#
# COMPACT_ATOMS: atom_id res chain seq x y z
N MET A 1 -21.24 8.38 -1.26
CA MET A 1 -21.12 7.02 -1.82
C MET A 1 -19.97 6.32 -1.10
N THR A 2 -20.01 5.00 -0.94
CA THR A 2 -18.84 4.21 -0.53
C THR A 2 -17.80 4.19 -1.65
N GLY A 3 -16.54 3.84 -1.35
CA GLY A 3 -15.52 3.73 -2.40
C GLY A 3 -15.91 2.73 -3.50
N ARG A 4 -16.48 1.59 -3.11
CA ARG A 4 -17.03 0.60 -4.04
C ARG A 4 -18.14 1.18 -4.94
N GLU A 5 -19.11 1.89 -4.35
CA GLU A 5 -20.20 2.52 -5.12
C GLU A 5 -19.65 3.56 -6.10
N ARG A 6 -18.66 4.35 -5.68
CA ARG A 6 -18.02 5.38 -6.49
C ARG A 6 -17.30 4.78 -7.70
N VAL A 7 -16.50 3.73 -7.48
CA VAL A 7 -15.77 3.03 -8.55
C VAL A 7 -16.75 2.42 -9.55
N LEU A 8 -17.78 1.71 -9.09
CA LEU A 8 -18.76 1.10 -9.98
C LEU A 8 -19.55 2.15 -10.78
N ALA A 9 -19.98 3.25 -10.16
CA ALA A 9 -20.68 4.32 -10.88
C ALA A 9 -19.84 4.89 -12.03
N VAL A 10 -18.56 5.17 -11.80
CA VAL A 10 -17.66 5.70 -12.84
C VAL A 10 -17.42 4.67 -13.95
N LEU A 11 -17.21 3.39 -13.61
CA LEU A 11 -17.04 2.32 -14.59
C LEU A 11 -18.30 2.11 -15.46
N ASP A 12 -19.48 2.32 -14.89
CA ASP A 12 -20.75 2.23 -15.59
C ASP A 12 -21.11 3.53 -16.36
N GLY A 13 -20.23 4.54 -16.36
CA GLY A 13 -20.45 5.82 -17.05
C GLY A 13 -21.46 6.74 -16.36
N HIS A 14 -21.75 6.51 -15.09
CA HIS A 14 -22.63 7.34 -14.27
C HIS A 14 -21.83 8.38 -13.46
N PRO A 15 -22.41 9.56 -13.15
CA PRO A 15 -21.80 10.50 -12.23
C PRO A 15 -21.60 9.90 -10.83
N ALA A 16 -20.44 10.17 -10.22
CA ALA A 16 -20.15 9.85 -8.83
C ALA A 16 -19.97 11.12 -7.99
N ASP A 17 -19.93 10.98 -6.66
CA ASP A 17 -19.82 12.10 -5.71
C ASP A 17 -18.44 12.79 -5.74
N CYS A 18 -17.39 12.06 -6.15
CA CYS A 18 -16.08 12.61 -6.52
C CYS A 18 -15.32 11.63 -7.45
N ILE A 19 -14.11 12.01 -7.88
CA ILE A 19 -13.24 11.13 -8.67
C ILE A 19 -12.71 10.01 -7.75
N PRO A 20 -12.89 8.72 -8.09
CA PRO A 20 -12.35 7.62 -7.30
C PRO A 20 -10.81 7.70 -7.19
N LEU A 21 -10.29 7.45 -5.98
CA LEU A 21 -8.84 7.45 -5.73
C LEU A 21 -8.29 6.02 -5.69
N ASP A 22 -7.37 5.71 -6.60
CA ASP A 22 -6.55 4.50 -6.59
C ASP A 22 -5.11 4.79 -6.18
N ILE A 23 -4.70 4.19 -5.07
CA ILE A 23 -3.32 4.01 -4.65
C ILE A 23 -3.23 2.68 -3.91
N GLY A 24 -2.52 1.71 -4.47
CA GLY A 24 -2.46 0.34 -3.94
C GLY A 24 -3.66 -0.54 -4.31
N GLY A 25 -4.37 -0.24 -5.40
CA GLY A 25 -5.34 -1.16 -6.03
C GLY A 25 -4.70 -2.40 -6.69
N THR A 26 -3.38 -2.40 -6.90
CA THR A 26 -2.56 -3.55 -7.28
C THR A 26 -1.36 -3.70 -6.34
N ASP A 27 -0.63 -4.81 -6.47
CA ASP A 27 0.60 -5.09 -5.73
C ASP A 27 1.76 -4.10 -6.02
N CYS A 28 1.67 -3.39 -7.14
CA CYS A 28 2.68 -2.45 -7.63
C CYS A 28 2.19 -1.00 -7.78
N SER A 29 0.90 -0.71 -7.58
CA SER A 29 0.31 0.63 -7.80
C SER A 29 0.32 1.55 -6.57
N SER A 30 1.21 1.30 -5.61
CA SER A 30 1.43 2.18 -4.47
C SER A 30 2.71 3.00 -4.63
N ILE A 31 3.40 3.32 -3.53
CA ILE A 31 4.58 4.17 -3.47
C ILE A 31 5.78 3.41 -2.90
N HIS A 32 6.97 3.87 -3.30
CA HIS A 32 8.23 3.29 -2.85
C HIS A 32 8.38 3.40 -1.33
N VAL A 33 8.92 2.36 -0.67
CA VAL A 33 8.99 2.23 0.80
C VAL A 33 9.64 3.42 1.52
N ILE A 34 10.66 4.05 0.93
CA ILE A 34 11.30 5.25 1.50
C ILE A 34 10.32 6.44 1.53
N ALA A 35 9.56 6.63 0.45
CA ALA A 35 8.54 7.69 0.38
C ALA A 35 7.37 7.35 1.32
N TYR A 36 6.97 6.08 1.38
CA TYR A 36 5.92 5.58 2.26
C TYR A 36 6.22 5.86 3.74
N LYS A 37 7.45 5.55 4.20
CA LYS A 37 7.91 5.85 5.56
C LYS A 37 7.76 7.33 5.90
N ARG A 38 8.17 8.22 4.98
CA ARG A 38 8.05 9.68 5.15
C ARG A 38 6.61 10.15 5.12
N LEU A 39 5.77 9.55 4.27
CA LEU A 39 4.34 9.86 4.20
C LEU A 39 3.66 9.55 5.53
N ARG A 40 3.86 8.34 6.08
CA ARG A 40 3.33 7.96 7.41
C ARG A 40 3.71 8.96 8.49
N GLN A 41 5.00 9.34 8.55
CA GLN A 41 5.51 10.34 9.49
C GLN A 41 4.82 11.71 9.33
N ARG A 42 4.64 12.17 8.08
CA ARG A 42 3.96 13.45 7.79
C ARG A 42 2.48 13.42 8.15
N MET A 43 1.84 12.26 8.07
CA MET A 43 0.44 12.05 8.45
C MET A 43 0.25 11.83 9.95
N GLY A 44 1.34 11.73 10.74
CA GLY A 44 1.29 11.43 12.17
C GLY A 44 0.82 10.00 12.49
N LEU A 45 0.97 9.08 11.53
CA LEU A 45 0.58 7.67 11.69
C LEU A 45 1.67 6.89 12.44
N PRO A 46 1.32 5.76 13.10
CA PRO A 46 2.26 4.93 13.83
C PRO A 46 3.45 4.48 12.97
N ASP A 47 4.61 4.40 13.60
CA ASP A 47 5.83 3.90 12.96
C ASP A 47 5.96 2.38 13.09
N GLY A 48 6.69 1.76 12.16
CA GLY A 48 6.96 0.33 12.21
C GLY A 48 7.62 -0.21 10.93
N PRO A 49 7.81 -1.54 10.85
CA PRO A 49 8.17 -2.23 9.62
C PRO A 49 7.08 -2.06 8.55
N ILE A 50 7.48 -1.93 7.29
CA ILE A 50 6.57 -1.76 6.15
C ILE A 50 6.46 -3.08 5.40
N GLU A 51 5.24 -3.55 5.15
CA GLU A 51 5.01 -4.72 4.30
C GLU A 51 5.25 -4.38 2.83
N LEU A 52 5.96 -5.25 2.11
CA LEU A 52 6.19 -5.08 0.67
C LEU A 52 5.04 -5.65 -0.15
N GLY A 53 4.47 -4.81 -1.00
CA GLY A 53 3.54 -5.23 -2.04
C GLY A 53 4.27 -5.77 -3.26
N CYS A 54 5.35 -5.10 -3.68
CA CYS A 54 6.20 -5.53 -4.80
C CYS A 54 7.67 -5.55 -4.39
N LEU A 55 8.26 -6.74 -4.33
CA LEU A 55 9.68 -6.93 -3.95
C LEU A 55 10.64 -6.27 -4.93
N ILE A 56 10.36 -6.39 -6.23
CA ILE A 56 11.26 -5.91 -7.29
C ILE A 56 11.32 -4.37 -7.30
N GLN A 57 10.18 -3.72 -7.08
CA GLN A 57 10.07 -2.27 -7.13
C GLN A 57 10.22 -1.61 -5.76
N LEU A 58 10.33 -2.40 -4.67
CA LEU A 58 10.29 -1.93 -3.29
C LEU A 58 9.10 -1.01 -3.04
N VAL A 59 7.92 -1.45 -3.47
CA VAL A 59 6.65 -0.74 -3.28
C VAL A 59 5.98 -1.26 -2.02
N ALA A 60 5.52 -0.33 -1.17
CA ALA A 60 4.81 -0.66 0.05
C ALA A 60 3.43 -1.24 -0.26
N GLN A 61 3.04 -2.28 0.46
CA GLN A 61 1.63 -2.60 0.65
C GLN A 61 1.02 -1.50 1.53
N ASN A 62 -0.11 -0.96 1.12
CA ASN A 62 -0.76 0.10 1.88
C ASN A 62 -1.39 -0.45 3.15
N ASP A 63 -0.98 0.09 4.29
CA ASP A 63 -1.67 -0.10 5.56
C ASP A 63 -3.06 0.54 5.51
N ARG A 64 -3.99 -0.08 6.26
CA ARG A 64 -5.38 0.38 6.34
C ARG A 64 -5.51 1.80 6.88
N ASP A 65 -4.69 2.19 7.86
CA ASP A 65 -4.72 3.54 8.42
C ASP A 65 -4.30 4.63 7.41
N VAL A 66 -3.36 4.31 6.51
CA VAL A 66 -2.98 5.18 5.39
C VAL A 66 -4.11 5.27 4.37
N MET A 67 -4.73 4.15 4.03
CA MET A 67 -5.86 4.13 3.08
C MET A 67 -7.05 4.94 3.60
N ASP A 68 -7.40 4.75 4.87
CA ASP A 68 -8.49 5.47 5.53
C ASP A 68 -8.20 6.98 5.60
N ALA A 69 -6.96 7.37 5.93
CA ALA A 69 -6.57 8.78 6.03
C ALA A 69 -6.48 9.49 4.67
N LEU A 70 -6.19 8.77 3.58
CA LEU A 70 -6.19 9.31 2.22
C LEU A 70 -7.57 9.23 1.52
N GLY A 71 -8.50 8.44 2.05
CA GLY A 71 -9.79 8.19 1.42
C GLY A 71 -9.67 7.36 0.15
N VAL A 72 -8.86 6.30 0.17
CA VAL A 72 -8.63 5.41 -0.96
C VAL A 72 -9.85 4.53 -1.21
N ASP A 73 -10.23 4.33 -2.47
CA ASP A 73 -11.47 3.65 -2.85
C ASP A 73 -11.30 2.19 -3.27
N VAL A 74 -10.06 1.75 -3.42
CA VAL A 74 -9.68 0.41 -3.87
C VAL A 74 -8.58 -0.17 -2.98
N GLU A 75 -8.51 -1.49 -2.95
CA GLU A 75 -7.49 -2.23 -2.23
C GLU A 75 -7.12 -3.46 -3.07
N ALA A 76 -5.83 -3.77 -3.15
CA ALA A 76 -5.36 -4.96 -3.82
C ALA A 76 -5.83 -6.25 -3.11
N LEU A 77 -6.12 -7.28 -3.90
CA LEU A 77 -6.23 -8.64 -3.39
C LEU A 77 -4.84 -9.26 -3.31
N TRP A 78 -4.34 -9.41 -2.08
CA TRP A 78 -2.98 -9.88 -1.84
C TRP A 78 -2.83 -11.39 -1.99
N PHE A 79 -1.83 -11.81 -2.76
CA PHE A 79 -1.29 -13.17 -2.78
C PHE A 79 0.00 -13.23 -1.95
N ALA A 80 -0.12 -12.84 -0.68
CA ALA A 80 1.03 -12.67 0.22
C ALA A 80 1.70 -14.01 0.59
N SER A 81 2.98 -13.93 0.97
CA SER A 81 3.67 -15.09 1.53
C SER A 81 3.10 -15.46 2.89
N GLN A 82 2.90 -16.76 3.13
CA GLN A 82 2.43 -17.25 4.43
C GLN A 82 3.48 -17.12 5.54
N ARG A 83 4.76 -16.98 5.17
CA ARG A 83 5.88 -16.83 6.11
C ARG A 83 6.69 -15.62 5.72
N THR A 84 6.89 -14.73 6.68
CA THR A 84 7.61 -13.48 6.49
C THR A 84 8.77 -13.36 7.48
N LYS A 85 9.70 -12.47 7.17
CA LYS A 85 10.77 -12.02 8.06
C LYS A 85 10.90 -10.51 7.97
N THR A 86 11.41 -9.89 9.02
CA THR A 86 11.81 -8.48 8.97
C THR A 86 13.23 -8.38 8.41
N TRP A 87 13.38 -7.61 7.34
CA TRP A 87 14.67 -7.23 6.77
C TRP A 87 15.01 -5.79 7.18
N LYS A 88 16.14 -5.61 7.86
CA LYS A 88 16.73 -4.29 8.13
C LYS A 88 17.54 -3.87 6.92
N THR A 89 16.97 -3.00 6.10
CA THR A 89 17.59 -2.60 4.82
C THR A 89 18.82 -1.70 5.05
N PRO A 90 19.78 -1.68 4.11
CA PRO A 90 20.95 -0.79 4.17
C PRO A 90 20.58 0.70 4.07
N PHE A 91 19.36 1.03 3.63
CA PHE A 91 18.83 2.38 3.54
C PHE A 91 17.94 2.78 4.73
N GLY A 92 17.96 2.02 5.83
CA GLY A 92 17.40 2.43 7.11
C GLY A 92 15.88 2.29 7.24
N VAL A 93 15.24 1.48 6.39
CA VAL A 93 13.82 1.12 6.49
C VAL A 93 13.69 -0.34 6.88
N GLU A 94 12.89 -0.66 7.89
CA GLU A 94 12.56 -2.06 8.21
C GLU A 94 11.42 -2.53 7.31
N LEU A 95 11.63 -3.64 6.60
CA LEU A 95 10.66 -4.19 5.65
C LEU A 95 10.20 -5.58 6.09
N ILE A 96 8.91 -5.87 5.95
CA ILE A 96 8.38 -7.23 6.03
C ILE A 96 8.45 -7.82 4.63
N VAL A 97 9.22 -8.90 4.49
CA VAL A 97 9.48 -9.59 3.22
C VAL A 97 9.18 -11.07 3.36
N PRO A 98 8.94 -11.82 2.26
CA PRO A 98 8.84 -13.26 2.32
C PRO A 98 10.09 -13.88 2.97
N GLU A 99 9.90 -14.92 3.78
CA GLU A 99 11.01 -15.56 4.53
C GLU A 99 12.19 -15.96 3.62
N ARG A 100 11.88 -16.42 2.41
CA ARG A 100 12.85 -16.89 1.40
C ARG A 100 13.42 -15.79 0.51
N PHE A 101 13.04 -14.53 0.71
CA PHE A 101 13.62 -13.43 -0.05
C PHE A 101 15.10 -13.29 0.33
N ASP A 102 15.97 -13.46 -0.65
CA ASP A 102 17.42 -13.39 -0.45
C ASP A 102 17.86 -11.93 -0.43
N VAL A 103 18.52 -11.54 0.66
CA VAL A 103 18.86 -10.15 0.98
C VAL A 103 20.35 -9.99 1.31
N GLU A 104 21.12 -11.06 1.12
CA GLU A 104 22.58 -11.13 1.26
C GLU A 104 23.28 -11.20 -0.10
#